data_AF-A0A520NDE9-F1
#
_entry.id   AF-A0A520NDE9-F1
#
_cell.length_a   1.000
_cell.length_b   1.000
_cell.length_c   1.000
_cell.angle_alpha   90.00
_cell.angle_beta   90.00
_cell.angle_gamma   90.00
#
_symmetry.space_group_name_H-M   'P 1'
#
loop_
_entity.id
_entity.type
_entity.pdbx_description
1 polymer ?
#
loop_
_entity_poly.entity_id
_entity_poly.type
_entity_poly.pdbx_seq_one_letter_code
_entity_poly.pdbx_strand_id
1 'polypeptide(L)'
;MPPVTKVSMGNWPRAQDGSSQPKLRDLFGLVREIVWSKVPEERRPGLLILIGLLLVADKVFVIGLPFVYGALIDSLGIGLELALPLGLVLAYGLFRIADTVLDNVMDMLMDRVSLRAIRRVTTDVYGHILRLPLSYHLDNRKGGLAQSVERGTRALEDLANVTLLGFLPIIIELVIAYILLIARYDLLSAMILAGTMVLYLLAVVIFDRIRSRLVGRVNEAEDRVSDLIVEGLSYAETVKTFAAETRQARAVDSAMEDYRGRAMKVSVYFMFRQVTIALILSGSLVILLALTVPKVSTGALTVGGFVALAALILRLFQPLRGLGIVNRRILDSL
;
A
#
# COMPACT_ATOMS: atom_id res chain seq x y z
N MET A 1 20.84 29.96 -20.40
CA MET A 1 19.54 29.31 -20.09
C MET A 1 19.16 28.41 -21.25
N PRO A 2 18.92 27.10 -21.07
CA PRO A 2 18.25 26.30 -22.09
C PRO A 2 16.75 26.66 -22.15
N PRO A 3 16.08 26.50 -23.30
CA PRO A 3 14.69 26.88 -23.45
C PRO A 3 13.76 25.99 -22.61
N VAL A 4 12.76 26.59 -21.99
CA VAL A 4 11.67 25.85 -21.32
C VAL A 4 10.83 25.18 -22.39
N THR A 5 10.96 23.86 -22.52
CA THR A 5 10.04 23.06 -23.32
C THR A 5 8.62 23.24 -22.78
N LYS A 6 7.75 23.85 -23.59
CA LYS A 6 6.32 23.96 -23.28
C LYS A 6 5.73 22.55 -23.24
N VAL A 7 5.48 22.06 -22.02
CA VAL A 7 4.52 20.97 -21.81
C VAL A 7 3.19 21.48 -22.35
N SER A 8 2.69 20.82 -23.40
CA SER A 8 1.40 21.13 -23.99
C SER A 8 0.31 20.86 -22.96
N MET A 9 -0.38 21.91 -22.50
CA MET A 9 -1.54 21.79 -21.61
C MET A 9 -2.75 21.25 -22.40
N GLY A 10 -2.72 19.94 -22.70
CA GLY A 10 -3.85 19.22 -23.25
C GLY A 10 -4.94 19.02 -22.19
N ASN A 11 -6.02 19.79 -22.28
CA ASN A 11 -7.33 19.57 -21.65
C ASN A 11 -7.30 18.99 -20.22
N TRP A 12 -6.90 19.81 -19.24
CA TRP A 12 -7.30 19.58 -17.85
C TRP A 12 -8.84 19.65 -17.74
N PRO A 13 -9.50 18.72 -17.04
CA PRO A 13 -10.94 18.81 -16.81
C PRO A 13 -11.28 20.11 -16.06
N ARG A 14 -12.21 20.90 -16.60
CA ARG A 14 -12.73 22.05 -15.86
C ARG A 14 -13.53 21.53 -14.67
N ALA A 15 -13.27 22.06 -13.48
CA ALA A 15 -13.99 21.69 -12.26
C ALA A 15 -15.45 22.20 -12.31
N GLN A 16 -16.31 21.48 -13.02
CA GLN A 16 -17.74 21.76 -13.13
C GLN A 16 -18.62 20.50 -13.27
N ASP A 17 -18.05 19.31 -13.16
CA ASP A 17 -18.81 18.04 -13.15
C ASP A 17 -18.35 17.16 -11.98
N GLY A 18 -19.21 17.04 -10.97
CA GLY A 18 -18.99 16.25 -9.75
C GLY A 18 -19.15 14.74 -9.93
N SER A 19 -18.92 14.21 -11.14
CA SER A 19 -19.09 12.79 -11.48
C SER A 19 -17.89 12.15 -12.19
N SER A 20 -16.91 12.94 -12.66
CA SER A 20 -15.80 12.44 -13.46
C SER A 20 -14.60 11.99 -12.62
N GLN A 21 -14.72 10.78 -12.06
CA GLN A 21 -13.64 10.05 -11.40
C GLN A 21 -12.33 10.00 -12.23
N PRO A 22 -11.15 10.31 -11.65
CA PRO A 22 -9.88 10.21 -12.36
C PRO A 22 -9.61 8.74 -12.75
N LYS A 23 -9.48 8.46 -14.05
CA LYS A 23 -9.30 7.09 -14.53
C LYS A 23 -7.86 6.64 -14.25
N LEU A 24 -7.68 5.34 -13.97
CA LEU A 24 -6.36 4.71 -13.77
C LEU A 24 -5.34 5.04 -14.87
N ARG A 25 -5.80 5.24 -16.11
CA ARG A 25 -4.97 5.65 -17.26
C ARG A 25 -4.44 7.09 -17.14
N ASP A 26 -5.22 8.00 -16.56
CA ASP A 26 -4.86 9.41 -16.41
C ASP A 26 -3.88 9.59 -15.24
N LEU A 27 -4.06 8.81 -14.17
CA LEU A 27 -3.05 8.62 -13.11
C LEU A 27 -1.74 8.06 -13.67
N PHE A 28 -1.79 7.07 -14.56
CA PHE A 28 -0.63 6.54 -15.28
C PHE A 28 0.12 7.63 -16.07
N GLY A 29 -0.63 8.49 -16.76
CA GLY A 29 -0.10 9.62 -17.52
C GLY A 29 0.58 10.65 -16.63
N LEU A 30 -0.12 11.09 -15.57
CA LEU A 30 0.36 12.03 -14.57
C LEU A 30 1.62 11.52 -13.87
N VAL A 31 1.63 10.28 -13.37
CA VAL A 31 2.81 9.67 -12.73
C VAL A 31 3.98 9.68 -13.72
N ARG A 32 3.82 9.09 -14.90
CA ARG A 32 4.87 9.06 -15.95
C ARG A 32 5.45 10.44 -16.25
N GLU A 33 4.60 11.46 -16.34
CA GLU A 33 4.99 12.83 -16.66
C GLU A 33 5.66 13.56 -15.48
N ILE A 34 5.09 13.43 -14.27
CA ILE A 34 5.65 14.01 -13.05
C ILE A 34 7.05 13.45 -12.83
N VAL A 35 7.21 12.13 -12.93
CA VAL A 35 8.47 11.48 -12.63
C VAL A 35 9.51 11.71 -13.73
N TRP A 36 9.19 11.44 -15.00
CA TRP A 36 10.22 11.45 -16.06
C TRP A 36 10.56 12.84 -16.61
N SER A 37 9.78 13.89 -16.30
CA SER A 37 9.95 15.26 -16.83
C SER A 37 11.37 15.84 -16.81
N LYS A 38 12.21 15.48 -15.83
CA LYS A 38 13.57 16.03 -15.66
C LYS A 38 14.69 15.02 -15.41
N VAL A 39 14.47 13.74 -15.73
CA VAL A 39 15.62 12.87 -16.04
C VAL A 39 16.15 13.30 -17.42
N PRO A 40 17.44 13.59 -17.62
CA PRO A 40 18.00 13.89 -18.95
C PRO A 40 17.72 12.73 -19.90
N GLU A 41 17.27 12.99 -21.12
CA GLU A 41 16.84 11.94 -22.06
C GLU A 41 17.94 10.91 -22.33
N GLU A 42 19.18 11.37 -22.40
CA GLU A 42 20.40 10.57 -22.52
C GLU A 42 20.63 9.57 -21.36
N ARG A 43 20.13 9.86 -20.15
CA ARG A 43 20.30 9.01 -18.95
C ARG A 43 19.05 8.23 -18.55
N ARG A 44 17.88 8.54 -19.15
CA ARG A 44 16.63 7.77 -18.95
C ARG A 44 16.79 6.27 -19.21
N PRO A 45 17.33 5.80 -20.36
CA PRO A 45 17.39 4.36 -20.63
C PRO A 45 18.33 3.62 -19.66
N GLY A 46 19.51 4.18 -19.38
CA GLY A 46 20.46 3.56 -18.44
C GLY A 46 19.92 3.43 -17.01
N LEU A 47 19.20 4.45 -16.52
CA LEU A 47 18.57 4.39 -15.19
C LEU A 47 17.43 3.36 -15.15
N LEU A 48 16.60 3.29 -16.20
CA LEU A 48 15.51 2.32 -16.30
C LEU A 48 16.01 0.87 -16.41
N ILE A 49 17.09 0.65 -17.18
CA ILE A 49 17.75 -0.66 -17.26
C ILE A 49 18.35 -1.04 -15.90
N LEU A 50 18.99 -0.11 -15.18
CA LEU A 50 19.54 -0.38 -13.85
C LEU A 50 18.44 -0.69 -12.82
N ILE A 51 17.35 0.08 -12.79
CA ILE A 51 16.20 -0.18 -11.90
C ILE A 51 15.53 -1.51 -12.26
N GLY A 52 15.35 -1.81 -13.54
CA GLY A 52 14.80 -3.09 -14.00
C GLY A 52 15.69 -4.28 -13.63
N LEU A 53 17.01 -4.15 -13.80
CA LEU A 53 17.99 -5.15 -13.38
C LEU A 53 17.96 -5.36 -11.86
N LEU A 54 17.86 -4.27 -11.08
CA LEU A 54 17.77 -4.33 -9.62
C LEU A 54 16.48 -5.01 -9.15
N LEU A 55 15.32 -4.72 -9.79
CA LEU A 55 14.05 -5.42 -9.54
C LEU A 55 14.14 -6.92 -9.84
N VAL A 56 14.75 -7.29 -10.98
CA VAL A 56 14.90 -8.71 -11.34
C VAL A 56 15.86 -9.41 -10.39
N ALA A 57 16.97 -8.77 -10.01
CA ALA A 57 17.91 -9.29 -9.03
C ALA A 57 17.22 -9.51 -7.67
N ASP A 58 16.52 -8.50 -7.15
CA ASP A 58 15.68 -8.61 -5.95
C ASP A 58 14.77 -9.84 -6.02
N LYS A 59 13.89 -9.93 -7.04
CA LYS A 59 12.94 -11.06 -7.14
C LYS A 59 13.61 -12.43 -7.31
N VAL A 60 14.84 -12.50 -7.83
CA VAL A 60 15.63 -13.74 -7.82
C VAL A 60 16.08 -14.12 -6.40
N PHE A 61 16.53 -13.16 -5.57
CA PHE A 61 16.87 -13.43 -4.17
C PHE A 61 15.63 -13.78 -3.34
N VAL A 62 14.58 -12.95 -3.41
CA VAL A 62 13.30 -13.12 -2.70
C VAL A 62 12.72 -14.52 -2.91
N ILE A 63 12.66 -14.97 -4.17
CA ILE A 63 12.02 -16.22 -4.56
C ILE A 63 13.00 -17.41 -4.43
N GLY A 64 14.32 -17.18 -4.55
CA GLY A 64 15.35 -18.20 -4.38
C GLY A 64 15.59 -18.60 -2.92
N LEU A 65 15.49 -17.67 -1.97
CA LEU A 65 15.72 -17.90 -0.53
C LEU A 65 14.95 -19.10 0.05
N PRO A 66 13.64 -19.29 -0.21
CA PRO A 66 12.91 -20.51 0.16
C PRO A 66 13.55 -21.82 -0.30
N PHE A 67 14.12 -21.86 -1.52
CA PHE A 67 14.73 -23.07 -2.08
C PHE A 67 16.15 -23.31 -1.54
N VAL A 68 16.91 -22.25 -1.22
CA VAL A 68 18.17 -22.39 -0.48
C VAL A 68 17.90 -22.97 0.92
N TYR A 69 16.83 -22.51 1.58
CA TYR A 69 16.41 -23.05 2.88
C TYR A 69 15.91 -24.51 2.78
N GLY A 70 15.18 -24.85 1.72
CA GLY A 70 14.82 -26.24 1.41
C GLY A 70 16.04 -27.14 1.18
N ALA A 71 16.98 -26.72 0.34
CA ALA A 71 18.21 -27.46 0.05
C ALA A 71 19.10 -27.64 1.30
N LEU A 72 19.13 -26.63 2.19
CA LEU A 72 19.76 -26.76 3.50
C LEU A 72 19.11 -27.90 4.31
N ILE A 73 17.78 -27.95 4.39
CA ILE A 73 17.05 -29.02 5.10
C ILE A 73 17.32 -30.39 4.49
N ASP A 74 17.32 -30.51 3.16
CA ASP A 74 17.64 -31.77 2.47
C ASP A 74 19.10 -32.21 2.69
N SER A 75 20.02 -31.28 3.01
CA SER A 75 21.42 -31.60 3.35
C SER A 75 21.63 -32.08 4.80
N LEU A 76 20.63 -31.94 5.68
CA LEU A 76 20.72 -32.32 7.09
C LEU A 76 20.33 -33.81 7.30
N GLY A 77 21.20 -34.71 6.85
CA GLY A 77 21.05 -36.17 6.97
C GLY A 77 21.88 -36.84 8.06
N ILE A 78 21.70 -38.15 8.26
CA ILE A 78 22.55 -38.95 9.15
C ILE A 78 23.85 -39.30 8.40
N GLY A 79 25.01 -39.02 9.01
CA GLY A 79 26.33 -39.17 8.35
C GLY A 79 26.91 -37.86 7.78
N LEU A 80 26.49 -36.71 8.32
CA LEU A 80 26.82 -35.36 7.89
C LEU A 80 28.32 -35.04 7.72
N GLU A 81 28.74 -34.73 6.49
CA GLU A 81 29.88 -33.84 6.24
C GLU A 81 29.46 -32.39 6.50
N LEU A 82 29.92 -31.82 7.63
CA LEU A 82 29.51 -30.50 8.11
C LEU A 82 29.79 -29.34 7.13
N ALA A 83 30.72 -29.50 6.18
CA ALA A 83 31.12 -28.44 5.26
C ALA A 83 29.98 -27.94 4.37
N LEU A 84 29.16 -28.85 3.81
CA LEU A 84 28.09 -28.49 2.87
C LEU A 84 26.92 -27.74 3.56
N PRO A 85 26.31 -28.23 4.66
CA PRO A 85 25.26 -27.49 5.35
C PRO A 85 25.76 -26.19 5.97
N LEU A 86 26.98 -26.13 6.52
CA LEU A 86 27.54 -24.86 7.02
C LEU A 86 27.73 -23.85 5.88
N GLY A 87 28.18 -24.30 4.71
CA GLY A 87 28.21 -23.49 3.49
C GLY A 87 26.84 -22.98 3.08
N LEU A 88 25.80 -23.82 3.13
CA LEU A 88 24.41 -23.43 2.82
C LEU A 88 23.81 -22.48 3.87
N VAL A 89 24.14 -22.63 5.16
CA VAL A 89 23.76 -21.68 6.22
C VAL A 89 24.39 -20.31 5.98
N LEU A 90 25.70 -20.26 5.68
CA LEU A 90 26.40 -19.02 5.35
C LEU A 90 25.83 -18.37 4.08
N ALA A 91 25.58 -19.16 3.03
CA ALA A 91 24.96 -18.69 1.80
C ALA A 91 23.56 -18.11 2.06
N TYR A 92 22.69 -18.82 2.80
CA TYR A 92 21.37 -18.32 3.18
C TYR A 92 21.45 -17.01 3.99
N GLY A 93 22.37 -16.91 4.94
CA GLY A 93 22.60 -15.69 5.72
C GLY A 93 23.04 -14.51 4.85
N LEU A 94 24.02 -14.73 3.96
CA LEU A 94 24.50 -13.70 3.01
C LEU A 94 23.41 -13.29 2.01
N PHE A 95 22.67 -14.25 1.44
CA PHE A 95 21.53 -13.96 0.56
C PHE A 95 20.45 -13.15 1.28
N ARG A 96 20.14 -13.46 2.55
CA ARG A 96 19.12 -12.72 3.32
C ARG A 96 19.57 -11.31 3.70
N ILE A 97 20.86 -11.09 3.95
CA ILE A 97 21.41 -9.73 4.12
C ILE A 97 21.37 -8.97 2.79
N ALA A 98 21.73 -9.61 1.67
CA ALA A 98 21.67 -9.00 0.35
C ALA A 98 20.24 -8.61 -0.07
N ASP A 99 19.26 -9.52 0.10
CA ASP A 99 17.81 -9.29 -0.04
C ASP A 99 17.38 -8.03 0.73
N THR A 100 17.66 -8.00 2.04
CA THR A 100 17.33 -6.84 2.90
C THR A 100 17.98 -5.54 2.43
N VAL A 101 19.25 -5.57 2.01
CA VAL A 101 19.96 -4.38 1.52
C VAL A 101 19.41 -3.90 0.18
N LEU A 102 19.07 -4.82 -0.73
CA LEU A 102 18.48 -4.50 -2.03
C LEU A 102 17.09 -3.91 -1.89
N ASP A 103 16.22 -4.50 -1.06
CA ASP A 103 14.91 -3.96 -0.68
C ASP A 103 15.06 -2.50 -0.18
N ASN A 104 15.91 -2.25 0.82
CA ASN A 104 16.09 -0.93 1.42
C ASN A 104 16.72 0.10 0.44
N VAL A 105 17.65 -0.33 -0.42
CA VAL A 105 18.21 0.52 -1.48
C VAL A 105 17.14 0.87 -2.51
N MET A 106 16.26 -0.07 -2.85
CA MET A 106 15.17 0.17 -3.79
C MET A 106 14.12 1.12 -3.20
N ASP A 107 13.71 0.91 -1.95
CA ASP A 107 12.81 1.81 -1.22
C ASP A 107 13.39 3.23 -1.18
N MET A 108 14.67 3.40 -0.81
CA MET A 108 15.33 4.71 -0.84
C MET A 108 15.36 5.33 -2.26
N LEU A 109 15.52 4.52 -3.31
CA LEU A 109 15.47 5.03 -4.69
C LEU A 109 14.05 5.49 -5.06
N MET A 110 13.01 4.77 -4.64
CA MET A 110 11.61 5.14 -4.84
C MET A 110 11.23 6.38 -4.02
N ASP A 111 11.64 6.49 -2.75
CA ASP A 111 11.44 7.68 -1.92
C ASP A 111 12.07 8.93 -2.55
N ARG A 112 13.31 8.83 -3.05
CA ARG A 112 13.98 9.93 -3.78
C ARG A 112 13.27 10.34 -5.07
N VAL A 113 12.44 9.46 -5.61
CA VAL A 113 11.62 9.69 -6.80
C VAL A 113 10.30 10.35 -6.40
N SER A 114 9.60 9.82 -5.40
CA SER A 114 8.38 10.41 -4.81
C SER A 114 8.62 11.81 -4.25
N LEU A 115 9.68 12.04 -3.47
CA LEU A 115 10.01 13.37 -2.94
C LEU A 115 10.27 14.42 -4.03
N ARG A 116 10.81 14.00 -5.20
CA ARG A 116 10.94 14.88 -6.37
C ARG A 116 9.60 15.17 -7.03
N ALA A 117 8.73 14.17 -7.13
CA ALA A 117 7.37 14.32 -7.63
C ALA A 117 6.58 15.33 -6.77
N ILE A 118 6.56 15.11 -5.45
CA ILE A 118 5.88 15.95 -4.45
C ILE A 118 6.37 17.40 -4.55
N ARG A 119 7.69 17.62 -4.45
CA ARG A 119 8.28 18.97 -4.56
C ARG A 119 7.82 19.69 -5.81
N ARG A 120 7.79 19.00 -6.96
CA ARG A 120 7.36 19.61 -8.23
C ARG A 120 5.88 19.98 -8.17
N VAL A 121 5.00 19.03 -7.84
CA VAL A 121 3.55 19.30 -7.88
C VAL A 121 3.16 20.36 -6.86
N THR A 122 3.71 20.34 -5.65
CA THR A 122 3.51 21.41 -4.65
C THR A 122 3.92 22.78 -5.19
N THR A 123 5.05 22.88 -5.89
CA THR A 123 5.53 24.15 -6.47
C THR A 123 4.65 24.60 -7.64
N ASP A 124 4.28 23.69 -8.53
CA ASP A 124 3.46 23.98 -9.72
C ASP A 124 2.02 24.37 -9.32
N VAL A 125 1.41 23.69 -8.33
CA VAL A 125 0.08 24.01 -7.76
C VAL A 125 0.11 25.35 -7.03
N TYR A 126 1.10 25.60 -6.18
CA TYR A 126 1.24 26.89 -5.48
C TYR A 126 1.41 28.06 -6.47
N GLY A 127 2.26 27.87 -7.50
CA GLY A 127 2.46 28.84 -8.57
C GLY A 127 1.22 29.05 -9.47
N HIS A 128 0.35 28.05 -9.60
CA HIS A 128 -0.94 28.20 -10.29
C HIS A 128 -1.93 29.00 -9.45
N ILE A 129 -2.06 28.70 -8.16
CA ILE A 129 -2.99 29.38 -7.26
C ILE A 129 -2.70 30.88 -7.17
N LEU A 130 -1.42 31.27 -7.02
CA LEU A 130 -1.01 32.68 -7.01
C LEU A 130 -1.30 33.44 -8.32
N ARG A 131 -1.63 32.74 -9.42
CA ARG A 131 -2.01 33.35 -10.70
C ARG A 131 -3.53 33.45 -10.90
N LEU A 132 -4.33 32.91 -9.99
CA LEU A 132 -5.79 33.04 -10.03
C LEU A 132 -6.20 34.50 -9.72
N PRO A 133 -7.32 34.99 -10.29
CA PRO A 133 -7.77 36.37 -10.09
C PRO A 133 -8.00 36.69 -8.62
N LEU A 134 -7.93 37.98 -8.27
CA LEU A 134 -8.10 38.44 -6.89
C LEU A 134 -9.45 38.02 -6.30
N SER A 135 -10.53 38.02 -7.07
CA SER A 135 -11.86 37.53 -6.66
C SER A 135 -11.81 36.13 -6.05
N TYR A 136 -11.11 35.19 -6.70
CA TYR A 136 -10.94 33.81 -6.21
C TYR A 136 -10.25 33.77 -4.83
N HIS A 137 -9.31 34.69 -4.57
CA HIS A 137 -8.64 34.81 -3.28
C HIS A 137 -9.49 35.52 -2.21
N LEU A 138 -10.39 36.42 -2.62
CA LEU A 138 -11.33 37.11 -1.72
C LEU A 138 -12.43 36.16 -1.23
N ASP A 139 -12.97 35.32 -2.11
CA ASP A 139 -14.02 34.34 -1.77
C ASP A 139 -13.49 33.23 -0.84
N ASN A 140 -12.23 32.82 -1.01
CA ASN A 140 -11.60 31.72 -0.27
C ASN A 140 -10.81 32.16 0.99
N ARG A 141 -11.06 33.36 1.53
CA ARG A 141 -10.32 33.97 2.65
C ARG A 141 -10.24 33.16 3.96
N LYS A 142 -11.11 32.17 4.19
CA LYS A 142 -11.25 31.46 5.48
C LYS A 142 -10.23 30.33 5.72
N GLY A 143 -9.01 30.42 5.20
CA GLY A 143 -7.93 29.43 5.41
C GLY A 143 -8.10 28.07 4.71
N GLY A 144 -9.32 27.71 4.31
CA GLY A 144 -9.62 26.43 3.64
C GLY A 144 -8.78 26.18 2.37
N LEU A 145 -8.39 27.22 1.63
CA LEU A 145 -7.56 27.06 0.43
C LEU A 145 -6.18 26.47 0.74
N ALA A 146 -5.51 26.96 1.79
CA ALA A 146 -4.21 26.44 2.22
C ALA A 146 -4.32 24.99 2.69
N GLN A 147 -5.37 24.68 3.45
CA GLN A 147 -5.64 23.32 3.94
C GLN A 147 -6.08 22.35 2.84
N SER A 148 -6.70 22.84 1.76
CA SER A 148 -7.01 22.06 0.55
C SER A 148 -5.78 21.83 -0.32
N VAL A 149 -4.86 22.79 -0.41
CA VAL A 149 -3.54 22.58 -1.04
C VAL A 149 -2.75 21.55 -0.25
N GLU A 150 -2.66 21.70 1.07
CA GLU A 150 -1.96 20.76 1.94
C GLU A 150 -2.55 19.34 1.80
N ARG A 151 -3.86 19.19 1.91
CA ARG A 151 -4.57 17.91 1.67
C ARG A 151 -4.32 17.37 0.26
N GLY A 152 -4.36 18.22 -0.77
CA GLY A 152 -4.07 17.82 -2.15
C GLY A 152 -2.62 17.35 -2.34
N THR A 153 -1.64 18.05 -1.76
CA THR A 153 -0.23 17.66 -1.83
C THR A 153 0.07 16.38 -1.07
N ARG A 154 -0.58 16.15 0.08
CA ARG A 154 -0.52 14.86 0.80
C ARG A 154 -1.21 13.73 0.04
N ALA A 155 -2.34 14.00 -0.63
CA ALA A 155 -2.99 13.04 -1.50
C ALA A 155 -2.11 12.69 -2.72
N LEU A 156 -1.35 13.65 -3.26
CA LEU A 156 -0.39 13.44 -4.35
C LEU A 156 0.87 12.70 -3.90
N GLU A 157 1.38 12.97 -2.71
CA GLU A 157 2.42 12.17 -2.02
C GLU A 157 1.95 10.73 -1.84
N ASP A 158 0.75 10.56 -1.31
CA ASP A 158 0.14 9.25 -1.11
C ASP A 158 -0.06 8.54 -2.45
N LEU A 159 -0.61 9.18 -3.49
CA LEU A 159 -0.76 8.61 -4.83
C LEU A 159 0.60 8.29 -5.49
N ALA A 160 1.64 9.10 -5.30
CA ALA A 160 2.97 8.83 -5.84
C ALA A 160 3.58 7.57 -5.20
N ASN A 161 3.45 7.39 -3.88
CA ASN A 161 3.89 6.20 -3.15
C ASN A 161 3.02 4.95 -3.40
N VAL A 162 1.81 5.13 -3.92
CA VAL A 162 0.77 4.09 -4.09
C VAL A 162 0.60 3.62 -5.52
N THR A 163 1.10 4.39 -6.48
CA THR A 163 1.00 4.07 -7.90
C THR A 163 1.97 2.95 -8.31
N LEU A 164 2.03 2.66 -9.60
CA LEU A 164 2.43 1.36 -10.15
C LEU A 164 3.84 0.89 -9.77
N LEU A 165 4.70 1.77 -9.27
CA LEU A 165 6.01 1.41 -8.73
C LEU A 165 5.90 0.46 -7.52
N GLY A 166 4.84 0.55 -6.71
CA GLY A 166 4.56 -0.40 -5.62
C GLY A 166 3.83 -1.68 -6.07
N PHE A 167 3.03 -1.62 -7.15
CA PHE A 167 2.27 -2.78 -7.65
C PHE A 167 3.06 -3.68 -8.55
N LEU A 168 3.90 -3.10 -9.41
CA LEU A 168 4.63 -3.83 -10.42
C LEU A 168 5.57 -4.89 -9.80
N PRO A 169 6.31 -4.63 -8.70
CA PRO A 169 7.09 -5.66 -8.01
C PRO A 169 6.21 -6.82 -7.51
N ILE A 170 5.03 -6.52 -6.95
CA ILE A 170 4.11 -7.52 -6.39
C ILE A 170 3.49 -8.38 -7.50
N ILE A 171 3.12 -7.77 -8.63
CA ILE A 171 2.60 -8.49 -9.81
C ILE A 171 3.69 -9.39 -10.40
N ILE A 172 4.93 -8.87 -10.54
CA ILE A 172 6.08 -9.65 -11.03
C ILE A 172 6.35 -10.85 -10.09
N GLU A 173 6.41 -10.61 -8.77
CA GLU A 173 6.65 -11.64 -7.76
C GLU A 173 5.57 -12.73 -7.79
N LEU A 174 4.30 -12.35 -7.92
CA LEU A 174 3.18 -13.27 -8.05
C LEU A 174 3.23 -14.09 -9.34
N VAL A 175 3.57 -13.47 -10.48
CA VAL A 175 3.71 -14.15 -11.78
C VAL A 175 4.87 -15.15 -11.75
N ILE A 176 6.03 -14.77 -11.22
CA ILE A 176 7.18 -15.67 -11.11
C ILE A 176 6.83 -16.85 -10.20
N ALA A 177 6.22 -16.60 -9.04
CA ALA A 177 5.81 -17.66 -8.13
C ALA A 177 4.76 -18.60 -8.74
N TYR A 178 3.81 -18.10 -9.53
CA TYR A 178 2.84 -18.92 -10.24
C TYR A 178 3.50 -19.83 -11.28
N ILE A 179 4.42 -19.30 -12.10
CA ILE A 179 5.23 -20.08 -13.04
C ILE A 179 6.05 -21.16 -12.30
N LEU A 180 6.64 -20.78 -11.17
CA LEU A 180 7.48 -21.68 -10.35
C LEU A 180 6.68 -22.81 -9.71
N LEU A 181 5.46 -22.54 -9.23
CA LEU A 181 4.56 -23.57 -8.69
C LEU A 181 4.18 -24.60 -9.76
N ILE A 182 3.87 -24.15 -10.98
CA ILE A 182 3.59 -25.06 -12.11
C ILE A 182 4.84 -25.89 -12.45
N ALA A 183 6.02 -25.27 -12.49
CA ALA A 183 7.26 -25.91 -12.92
C ALA A 183 7.89 -26.86 -11.89
N ARG A 184 7.67 -26.64 -10.57
CA ARG A 184 8.32 -27.40 -9.49
C ARG A 184 7.38 -28.29 -8.67
N TYR A 185 6.07 -28.00 -8.64
CA TYR A 185 5.12 -28.70 -7.78
C TYR A 185 3.99 -29.32 -8.59
N ASP A 186 3.05 -28.50 -9.09
CA ASP A 186 1.93 -28.87 -9.96
C ASP A 186 1.01 -27.69 -10.26
N LEU A 187 0.26 -27.82 -11.35
CA LEU A 187 -0.79 -26.88 -11.75
C LEU A 187 -1.86 -26.70 -10.66
N LEU A 188 -2.20 -27.75 -9.90
CA LEU A 188 -3.22 -27.68 -8.85
C LEU A 188 -2.79 -26.75 -7.71
N SER A 189 -1.53 -26.81 -7.26
CA SER A 189 -0.98 -25.86 -6.28
C SER A 189 -1.03 -24.42 -6.79
N ALA A 190 -0.68 -24.20 -8.06
CA ALA A 190 -0.75 -22.89 -8.69
C ALA A 190 -2.19 -22.36 -8.77
N MET A 191 -3.17 -23.21 -9.13
CA MET A 191 -4.59 -22.86 -9.14
C MET A 191 -5.14 -22.48 -7.76
N ILE A 192 -4.71 -23.17 -6.70
CA ILE A 192 -5.10 -22.83 -5.32
C ILE A 192 -4.51 -21.48 -4.90
N LEU A 193 -3.25 -21.20 -5.23
CA LEU A 193 -2.67 -19.87 -4.99
C LEU A 193 -3.46 -18.79 -5.74
N ALA A 194 -3.75 -18.98 -7.03
CA ALA A 194 -4.51 -18.03 -7.83
C ALA A 194 -5.94 -17.81 -7.28
N GLY A 195 -6.66 -18.88 -6.91
CA GLY A 195 -7.97 -18.78 -6.27
C GLY A 195 -7.92 -18.04 -4.93
N THR A 196 -6.87 -18.27 -4.14
CA THR A 196 -6.61 -17.53 -2.90
C THR A 196 -6.38 -16.04 -3.15
N MET A 197 -5.61 -15.69 -4.19
CA MET A 197 -5.39 -14.28 -4.55
C MET A 197 -6.67 -13.59 -4.99
N VAL A 198 -7.50 -14.25 -5.79
CA VAL A 198 -8.82 -13.72 -6.19
C VAL A 198 -9.72 -13.52 -4.97
N LEU A 199 -9.79 -14.52 -4.08
CA LEU A 199 -10.59 -14.43 -2.84
C LEU A 199 -10.08 -13.33 -1.90
N TYR A 200 -8.75 -13.19 -1.77
CA TYR A 200 -8.11 -12.13 -1.01
C TYR A 200 -8.45 -10.73 -1.57
N LEU A 201 -8.31 -10.52 -2.88
CA LEU A 201 -8.62 -9.24 -3.53
C LEU A 201 -10.11 -8.88 -3.40
N LEU A 202 -11.00 -9.85 -3.65
CA LEU A 202 -12.44 -9.66 -3.48
C LEU A 202 -12.79 -9.28 -2.03
N ALA A 203 -12.21 -9.99 -1.05
CA ALA A 203 -12.38 -9.66 0.36
C ALA A 203 -11.92 -8.22 0.64
N VAL A 204 -10.69 -7.83 0.27
CA VAL A 204 -10.17 -6.47 0.49
C VAL A 204 -11.10 -5.40 -0.07
N VAL A 205 -11.54 -5.53 -1.33
CA VAL A 205 -12.42 -4.55 -1.98
C VAL A 205 -13.78 -4.44 -1.29
N ILE A 206 -14.38 -5.57 -0.89
CA ILE A 206 -15.67 -5.59 -0.17
C ILE A 206 -15.51 -4.96 1.22
N PHE A 207 -14.45 -5.31 1.95
CA PHE A 207 -14.20 -4.81 3.29
C PHE A 207 -13.93 -3.30 3.31
N ASP A 208 -13.19 -2.77 2.33
CA ASP A 208 -12.86 -1.35 2.30
C ASP A 208 -14.06 -0.47 1.93
N ARG A 209 -14.93 -0.93 1.02
CA ARG A 209 -16.19 -0.24 0.66
C ARG A 209 -17.14 -0.09 1.86
N ILE A 210 -17.22 -1.10 2.73
CA ILE A 210 -18.04 -1.03 3.95
C ILE A 210 -17.33 -0.17 5.01
N ARG A 211 -16.00 -0.30 5.16
CA ARG A 211 -15.20 0.53 6.07
C ARG A 211 -15.40 2.02 5.82
N SER A 212 -15.35 2.48 4.57
CA SER A 212 -15.56 3.90 4.21
C SER A 212 -16.86 4.46 4.82
N ARG A 213 -17.97 3.73 4.71
CA ARG A 213 -19.27 4.13 5.29
C ARG A 213 -19.28 4.14 6.82
N LEU A 214 -18.50 3.26 7.46
CA LEU A 214 -18.38 3.25 8.93
C LEU A 214 -17.52 4.42 9.43
N VAL A 215 -16.42 4.73 8.73
CA VAL A 215 -15.56 5.88 9.04
C VAL A 215 -16.30 7.20 8.85
N GLY A 216 -17.04 7.38 7.74
CA GLY A 216 -17.84 8.59 7.54
C GLY A 216 -18.79 8.89 8.70
N ARG A 217 -19.45 7.86 9.25
CA ARG A 217 -20.30 8.01 10.45
C ARG A 217 -19.53 8.36 11.72
N VAL A 218 -18.26 7.95 11.86
CA VAL A 218 -17.41 8.37 12.98
C VAL A 218 -17.08 9.85 12.84
N ASN A 219 -16.66 10.27 11.65
CA ASN A 219 -16.35 11.67 11.35
C ASN A 219 -17.57 12.58 11.63
N GLU A 220 -18.78 12.21 11.18
CA GLU A 220 -20.03 12.94 11.48
C GLU A 220 -20.29 13.13 13.00
N ALA A 221 -19.83 12.20 13.84
CA ALA A 221 -19.96 12.31 15.29
C ALA A 221 -18.82 13.13 15.92
N GLU A 222 -17.62 13.03 15.37
CA GLU A 222 -16.45 13.84 15.75
C GLU A 222 -16.66 15.33 15.41
N ASP A 223 -17.20 15.63 14.23
CA ASP A 223 -17.60 16.97 13.80
C ASP A 223 -18.62 17.57 14.79
N ARG A 224 -19.65 16.81 15.18
CA ARG A 224 -20.65 17.23 16.18
C ARG A 224 -20.05 17.51 17.55
N VAL A 225 -19.09 16.70 17.99
CA VAL A 225 -18.37 16.93 19.25
C VAL A 225 -17.55 18.22 19.16
N SER A 226 -16.88 18.45 18.03
CA SER A 226 -16.11 19.67 17.76
C SER A 226 -16.99 20.92 17.75
N ASP A 227 -18.15 20.87 17.08
CA ASP A 227 -19.14 21.96 17.04
C ASP A 227 -19.60 22.35 18.46
N LEU A 228 -19.97 21.38 19.31
CA LEU A 228 -20.43 21.63 20.69
C LEU A 228 -19.33 22.23 21.59
N ILE A 229 -18.06 21.88 21.34
CA ILE A 229 -16.91 22.46 22.04
C ILE A 229 -16.67 23.89 21.57
N VAL A 230 -16.69 24.14 20.25
CA VAL A 230 -16.51 25.48 19.67
C VAL A 230 -17.64 26.41 20.11
N GLU A 231 -18.89 25.95 20.11
CA GLU A 231 -20.06 26.68 20.61
C GLU A 231 -19.89 27.03 22.10
N GLY A 232 -19.56 26.04 22.93
CA GLY A 232 -19.38 26.23 24.38
C GLY A 232 -18.26 27.20 24.75
N LEU A 233 -17.19 27.25 23.95
CA LEU A 233 -16.09 28.21 24.11
C LEU A 233 -16.44 29.60 23.56
N SER A 234 -17.13 29.67 22.41
CA SER A 234 -17.54 30.94 21.79
C SER A 234 -18.57 31.69 22.62
N TYR A 235 -19.46 30.98 23.31
CA TYR A 235 -20.48 31.54 24.19
C TYR A 235 -20.15 31.34 25.69
N ALA A 236 -18.86 31.22 26.04
CA ALA A 236 -18.43 30.95 27.41
C ALA A 236 -18.96 31.97 28.44
N GLU A 237 -19.08 33.25 28.05
CA GLU A 237 -19.72 34.29 28.87
C GLU A 237 -21.18 33.94 29.20
N THR A 238 -21.99 33.63 28.18
CA THR A 238 -23.39 33.20 28.35
C THR A 238 -23.51 31.94 29.21
N VAL A 239 -22.64 30.94 28.99
CA VAL A 239 -22.62 29.72 29.83
C VAL A 239 -22.36 30.07 31.30
N LYS A 240 -21.46 31.03 31.58
CA LYS A 240 -21.17 31.52 32.93
C LYS A 240 -22.32 32.34 33.53
N THR A 241 -22.92 33.25 32.77
CA THR A 241 -24.07 34.08 33.22
C THR A 241 -25.25 33.22 33.66
N PHE A 242 -25.49 32.09 32.97
CA PHE A 242 -26.58 31.17 33.28
C PHE A 242 -26.17 29.95 34.14
N ALA A 243 -24.94 29.92 34.69
CA ALA A 243 -24.39 28.80 35.48
C ALA A 243 -24.62 27.42 34.83
N ALA A 244 -24.42 27.35 33.52
CA ALA A 244 -24.83 26.23 32.66
C ALA A 244 -23.69 25.24 32.35
N GLU A 245 -22.53 25.33 33.00
CA GLU A 245 -21.34 24.52 32.70
C GLU A 245 -21.64 23.02 32.75
N THR A 246 -22.30 22.55 33.81
CA THR A 246 -22.68 21.15 33.99
C THR A 246 -23.70 20.67 32.95
N ARG A 247 -24.42 21.57 32.28
CA ARG A 247 -25.33 21.26 31.16
C ARG A 247 -24.54 21.13 29.86
N GLN A 248 -23.61 22.05 29.58
CA GLN A 248 -22.76 21.98 28.39
C GLN A 248 -21.83 20.77 28.44
N ALA A 249 -21.22 20.48 29.60
CA ALA A 249 -20.39 19.30 29.81
C ALA A 249 -21.16 17.99 29.53
N ARG A 250 -22.41 17.88 30.00
CA ARG A 250 -23.28 16.72 29.71
C ARG A 250 -23.68 16.61 28.24
N ALA A 251 -23.82 17.72 27.51
CA ALA A 251 -24.08 17.70 26.08
C ALA A 251 -22.88 17.15 25.28
N VAL A 252 -21.66 17.58 25.63
CA VAL A 252 -20.41 17.07 25.04
C VAL A 252 -20.20 15.60 25.40
N ASP A 253 -20.42 15.20 26.66
CA ASP A 253 -20.31 13.81 27.13
C ASP A 253 -21.27 12.87 26.37
N SER A 254 -22.54 13.28 26.22
CA SER A 254 -23.51 12.51 25.43
C SER A 254 -23.15 12.41 23.94
N ALA A 255 -22.49 13.41 23.36
CA ALA A 255 -22.00 13.35 21.98
C ALA A 255 -20.75 12.47 21.85
N MET A 256 -19.86 12.51 22.85
CA MET A 256 -18.69 11.64 22.96
C MET A 256 -19.09 10.17 23.11
N GLU A 257 -20.19 9.84 23.79
CA GLU A 257 -20.69 8.47 23.90
C GLU A 257 -21.19 7.90 22.56
N ASP A 258 -21.85 8.70 21.72
CA ASP A 258 -22.20 8.30 20.34
C ASP A 258 -20.93 8.13 19.49
N TYR A 259 -20.00 9.09 19.53
CA TYR A 259 -18.69 8.96 18.89
C TYR A 259 -17.96 7.66 19.31
N ARG A 260 -17.89 7.38 20.62
CA ARG A 260 -17.29 6.15 21.17
C ARG A 260 -17.98 4.90 20.64
N GLY A 261 -19.31 4.88 20.62
CA GLY A 261 -20.12 3.78 20.09
C GLY A 261 -19.91 3.54 18.59
N ARG A 262 -19.70 4.59 17.78
CA ARG A 262 -19.40 4.50 16.35
C ARG A 262 -17.94 4.09 16.09
N ALA A 263 -16.99 4.69 16.81
CA ALA A 263 -15.56 4.35 16.72
C ALA A 263 -15.31 2.89 17.10
N MET A 264 -15.98 2.38 18.14
CA MET A 264 -15.88 0.97 18.54
C MET A 264 -16.37 0.02 17.42
N LYS A 265 -17.42 0.38 16.66
CA LYS A 265 -17.87 -0.41 15.50
C LYS A 265 -16.79 -0.48 14.41
N VAL A 266 -16.04 0.60 14.17
CA VAL A 266 -14.89 0.59 13.25
C VAL A 266 -13.77 -0.32 13.76
N SER A 267 -13.48 -0.32 15.07
CA SER A 267 -12.47 -1.20 15.67
C SER A 267 -12.84 -2.69 15.60
N VAL A 268 -14.08 -3.05 15.95
CA VAL A 268 -14.61 -4.42 15.81
C VAL A 268 -14.58 -4.86 14.34
N TYR A 269 -14.96 -3.97 13.43
CA TYR A 269 -14.90 -4.22 12.00
C TYR A 269 -13.47 -4.45 11.48
N PHE A 270 -12.52 -3.65 11.97
CA PHE A 270 -11.09 -3.83 11.66
C PHE A 270 -10.60 -5.20 12.13
N MET A 271 -10.92 -5.60 13.37
CA MET A 271 -10.56 -6.92 13.90
C MET A 271 -11.15 -8.05 13.04
N PHE A 272 -12.45 -7.97 12.72
CA PHE A 272 -13.13 -8.97 11.88
C PHE A 272 -12.46 -9.11 10.51
N ARG A 273 -12.15 -7.98 9.83
CA ARG A 273 -11.39 -8.00 8.56
C ARG A 273 -10.03 -8.69 8.70
N GLN A 274 -9.27 -8.38 9.75
CA GLN A 274 -7.95 -9.01 9.96
C GLN A 274 -8.07 -10.53 10.15
N VAL A 275 -9.08 -11.00 10.90
CA VAL A 275 -9.36 -12.42 11.07
C VAL A 275 -9.78 -13.08 9.76
N THR A 276 -10.68 -12.47 8.97
CA THR A 276 -11.09 -13.02 7.67
C THR A 276 -9.91 -13.13 6.69
N ILE A 277 -9.07 -12.10 6.60
CA ILE A 277 -7.87 -12.13 5.75
C ILE A 277 -6.89 -13.21 6.23
N ALA A 278 -6.66 -13.32 7.55
CA ALA A 278 -5.81 -14.36 8.11
C ALA A 278 -6.35 -15.76 7.82
N LEU A 279 -7.67 -15.97 7.89
CA LEU A 279 -8.31 -17.24 7.59
C LEU A 279 -8.17 -17.64 6.11
N ILE A 280 -8.34 -16.69 5.18
CA ILE A 280 -8.15 -16.93 3.73
C ILE A 280 -6.69 -17.35 3.46
N LEU A 281 -5.73 -16.58 3.94
CA LEU A 281 -4.31 -16.81 3.69
C LEU A 281 -3.81 -18.09 4.39
N SER A 282 -4.01 -18.21 5.70
CA SER A 282 -3.58 -19.40 6.46
C SER A 282 -4.32 -20.67 6.03
N GLY A 283 -5.62 -20.57 5.68
CA GLY A 283 -6.39 -21.69 5.14
C GLY A 283 -5.80 -22.21 3.83
N SER A 284 -5.44 -21.32 2.90
CA SER A 284 -4.78 -21.72 1.65
C SER A 284 -3.41 -22.38 1.87
N LEU A 285 -2.62 -21.89 2.83
CA LEU A 285 -1.34 -22.49 3.21
C LEU A 285 -1.56 -23.92 3.76
N VAL A 286 -2.53 -24.10 4.68
CA VAL A 286 -2.87 -25.43 5.22
C VAL A 286 -3.30 -26.39 4.10
N ILE A 287 -4.13 -25.94 3.16
CA ILE A 287 -4.57 -26.75 2.02
C ILE A 287 -3.38 -27.14 1.13
N LEU A 288 -2.51 -26.18 0.77
CA LEU A 288 -1.32 -26.41 -0.07
C LEU A 288 -0.32 -27.38 0.59
N LEU A 289 -0.11 -27.26 1.90
CA LEU A 289 0.75 -28.19 2.64
C LEU A 289 0.10 -29.58 2.75
N ALA A 290 -1.19 -29.68 3.05
CA ALA A 290 -1.91 -30.95 3.11
C ALA A 290 -1.87 -31.72 1.78
N LEU A 291 -1.91 -31.00 0.64
CA LEU A 291 -1.80 -31.59 -0.70
C LEU A 291 -0.37 -32.05 -1.06
N THR A 292 0.66 -31.50 -0.40
CA THR A 292 2.05 -31.91 -0.63
C THR A 292 2.53 -33.01 0.33
N VAL A 293 1.92 -33.20 1.50
CA VAL A 293 2.27 -34.32 2.42
C VAL A 293 2.29 -35.69 1.73
N PRO A 294 1.27 -36.10 0.93
CA PRO A 294 1.30 -37.37 0.19
C PRO A 294 2.44 -37.46 -0.85
N LYS A 295 2.88 -36.32 -1.40
CA LYS A 295 4.00 -36.25 -2.35
C LYS A 295 5.33 -36.47 -1.64
N VAL A 296 5.45 -36.02 -0.38
CA VAL A 296 6.62 -36.30 0.45
C VAL A 296 6.66 -37.77 0.85
N SER A 297 5.54 -38.37 1.30
CA SER A 297 5.51 -39.78 1.68
C SER A 297 5.74 -40.75 0.51
N THR A 298 5.47 -40.33 -0.73
CA THR A 298 5.76 -41.12 -1.93
C THR A 298 7.15 -40.86 -2.52
N GLY A 299 7.96 -39.98 -1.91
CA GLY A 299 9.28 -39.60 -2.43
C GLY A 299 9.26 -38.70 -3.69
N ALA A 300 8.07 -38.29 -4.16
CA ALA A 300 7.91 -37.39 -5.30
C ALA A 300 8.30 -35.93 -4.98
N LEU A 301 8.38 -35.57 -3.70
CA LEU A 301 8.84 -34.28 -3.20
C LEU A 301 9.77 -34.49 -1.99
N THR A 302 10.86 -33.74 -1.89
CA THR A 302 11.76 -33.80 -0.73
C THR A 302 11.18 -33.04 0.47
N VAL A 303 11.73 -33.30 1.66
CA VAL A 303 11.34 -32.59 2.90
C VAL A 303 11.69 -31.09 2.78
N GLY A 304 12.85 -30.79 2.21
CA GLY A 304 13.24 -29.43 1.84
C GLY A 304 12.31 -28.79 0.82
N GLY A 305 11.84 -29.55 -0.18
CA GLY A 305 10.85 -29.09 -1.15
C GLY A 305 9.50 -28.70 -0.51
N PHE A 306 9.06 -29.43 0.51
CA PHE A 306 7.88 -29.10 1.31
C PHE A 306 8.08 -27.80 2.12
N VAL A 307 9.23 -27.65 2.79
CA VAL A 307 9.50 -26.43 3.58
C VAL A 307 9.74 -25.20 2.69
N ALA A 308 10.37 -25.38 1.52
CA ALA A 308 10.50 -24.34 0.51
C ALA A 308 9.14 -23.83 0.02
N LEU A 309 8.16 -24.72 -0.17
CA LEU A 309 6.78 -24.33 -0.51
C LEU A 309 6.15 -23.47 0.60
N ALA A 310 6.25 -23.93 1.86
CA ALA A 310 5.73 -23.20 3.01
C ALA A 310 6.36 -21.78 3.10
N ALA A 311 7.68 -21.69 2.97
CA ALA A 311 8.41 -20.43 3.03
C ALA A 311 8.07 -19.49 1.85
N LEU A 312 7.94 -20.02 0.63
CA LEU A 312 7.54 -19.24 -0.55
C LEU A 312 6.13 -18.65 -0.38
N ILE A 313 5.14 -19.45 0.03
CA ILE A 313 3.77 -19.00 0.27
C ILE A 313 3.73 -17.92 1.37
N LEU A 314 4.46 -18.13 2.48
CA LEU A 314 4.53 -17.16 3.57
C LEU A 314 5.20 -15.84 3.14
N ARG A 315 6.23 -15.88 2.28
CA ARG A 315 6.86 -14.66 1.72
C ARG A 315 5.87 -13.88 0.85
N LEU A 316 5.17 -14.56 -0.08
CA LEU A 316 4.15 -13.93 -0.93
C LEU A 316 3.03 -13.25 -0.13
N PHE A 317 2.71 -13.75 1.07
CA PHE A 317 1.69 -13.15 1.93
C PHE A 317 2.13 -11.85 2.62
N GLN A 318 3.42 -11.52 2.65
CA GLN A 318 3.93 -10.28 3.23
C GLN A 318 3.51 -9.03 2.41
N PRO A 319 3.88 -8.88 1.11
CA PRO A 319 3.52 -7.69 0.33
C PRO A 319 2.02 -7.52 0.16
N LEU A 320 1.26 -8.62 0.07
CA LEU A 320 -0.20 -8.59 -0.03
C LEU A 320 -0.83 -7.83 1.14
N ARG A 321 -0.36 -8.02 2.38
CA ARG A 321 -0.89 -7.28 3.55
C ARG A 321 -0.76 -5.76 3.42
N GLY A 322 0.21 -5.26 2.64
CA GLY A 322 0.37 -3.84 2.31
C GLY A 322 -0.67 -3.31 1.30
N LEU A 323 -1.21 -4.15 0.41
CA LEU A 323 -2.15 -3.75 -0.65
C LEU A 323 -3.43 -3.09 -0.11
N GLY A 324 -3.86 -3.45 1.10
CA GLY A 324 -5.02 -2.83 1.77
C GLY A 324 -4.83 -1.35 2.14
N ILE A 325 -3.61 -0.81 2.06
CA ILE A 325 -3.32 0.63 2.21
C ILE A 325 -3.54 1.36 0.88
N VAL A 326 -3.28 0.70 -0.25
CA VAL A 326 -3.42 1.28 -1.60
C VAL A 326 -4.89 1.36 -2.00
N ASN A 327 -5.64 0.25 -1.90
CA ASN A 327 -7.02 0.21 -2.37
C ASN A 327 -7.85 1.35 -1.76
N ARG A 328 -7.60 1.63 -0.48
CA ARG A 328 -8.12 2.77 0.28
C ARG A 328 -7.82 4.10 -0.38
N ARG A 329 -6.55 4.36 -0.71
CA ARG A 329 -6.09 5.65 -1.26
C ARG A 329 -6.54 5.88 -2.70
N ILE A 330 -6.76 4.82 -3.46
CA ILE A 330 -7.44 4.92 -4.76
C ILE A 330 -8.92 5.25 -4.54
N LEU A 331 -9.64 4.53 -3.68
CA LEU A 331 -11.06 4.78 -3.38
C LEU A 331 -11.35 6.12 -2.70
N ASP A 332 -10.45 6.62 -1.86
CA ASP A 332 -10.55 7.92 -1.19
C ASP A 332 -10.12 9.07 -2.14
N SER A 333 -9.63 8.76 -3.35
CA SER A 333 -9.30 9.71 -4.43
C SER A 333 -10.30 9.69 -5.62
N LEU A 334 -11.37 8.90 -5.48
CA LEU A 334 -12.45 8.65 -6.46
C LEU A 334 -13.81 9.12 -5.93
#